data_AF-A0A5C5QEY4-F1
#
_entry.id   AF-A0A5C5QEY4-F1
#
_cell.length_a   1.000
_cell.length_b   1.000
_cell.length_c   1.000
_cell.angle_alpha   90.00
_cell.angle_beta   90.00
_cell.angle_gamma   90.00
#
_symmetry.space_group_name_H-M   'P 1'
#
loop_
_entity.id
_entity.type
_entity.pdbx_description
1 polymer ?
#
loop_
_entity_poly.entity_id
_entity_poly.type
_entity_poly.pdbx_seq_one_letter_code
_entity_poly.pdbx_strand_id
1 'polypeptide(L)'
;MEVRSQALVDVVEDVICDVCRSGTRIPGYGLQYGKLEAQWGYGSQHDGKHYRVHLCEPCFFRVLSGLRRECMVNGMFDDEQPFSSEDFGLVSKGNYWEKS
;
A
#
# COMPACT_ATOMS: atom_id res chain seq x y z
N MET A 1 40.46 26.32 -4.65
CA MET A 1 39.35 26.67 -5.55
C MET A 1 38.30 25.60 -5.35
N GLU A 2 37.14 25.94 -4.77
CA GLU A 2 36.06 24.98 -4.53
C GLU A 2 34.96 25.22 -5.56
N VAL A 3 34.59 24.18 -6.31
CA VAL A 3 33.51 24.23 -7.30
C VAL A 3 32.32 23.50 -6.71
N ARG A 4 31.19 24.20 -6.54
CA ARG A 4 29.92 23.60 -6.11
C ARG A 4 28.97 23.56 -7.31
N SER A 5 28.52 22.37 -7.67
CA SER A 5 27.51 22.13 -8.71
C SER A 5 26.13 21.93 -8.08
N GLN A 6 25.11 22.58 -8.64
CA GLN A 6 23.71 22.31 -8.29
C GLN A 6 23.18 21.14 -9.12
N ALA A 7 22.60 20.14 -8.45
CA ALA A 7 21.89 19.04 -9.08
C ALA A 7 20.38 19.34 -9.11
N LEU A 8 19.74 19.16 -10.26
CA LEU A 8 18.29 19.16 -10.38
C LEU A 8 17.78 17.81 -9.88
N VAL A 9 16.83 17.83 -8.94
CA VAL A 9 16.23 16.63 -8.36
C VAL A 9 14.75 16.62 -8.75
N ASP A 10 14.32 15.51 -9.34
CA ASP A 10 12.91 15.30 -9.66
C ASP A 10 12.15 15.00 -8.37
N VAL A 11 11.11 15.78 -8.08
CA VAL A 11 10.32 15.65 -6.84
C VAL A 11 8.91 15.26 -7.21
N VAL A 12 8.45 14.12 -6.69
CA VAL A 12 7.06 13.70 -6.84
C VAL A 12 6.15 14.68 -6.09
N GLU A 13 5.39 15.47 -6.83
CA GLU A 13 4.44 16.42 -6.25
C GLU A 13 3.21 15.73 -5.66
N ASP A 14 2.62 14.76 -6.36
CA ASP A 14 1.49 14.01 -5.83
C ASP A 14 1.43 12.62 -6.47
N VAL A 15 0.82 11.69 -5.74
CA VAL A 15 0.44 10.39 -6.27
C VAL A 15 -1.08 10.37 -6.34
N ILE A 16 -1.62 10.13 -7.53
CA ILE A 16 -3.06 10.11 -7.73
C ILE A 16 -3.58 8.70 -7.45
N CYS A 17 -4.65 8.59 -6.68
CA CYS A 17 -5.34 7.33 -6.46
C CYS A 17 -5.93 6.80 -7.78
N ASP A 18 -5.58 5.59 -8.16
CA ASP A 18 -6.03 4.98 -9.42
C ASP A 18 -7.53 4.64 -9.40
N VAL A 19 -8.16 4.60 -8.21
CA VAL A 19 -9.59 4.28 -8.04
C VAL A 19 -10.46 5.53 -8.06
N CYS A 20 -10.26 6.47 -7.13
CA CYS A 20 -11.12 7.64 -6.98
C CYS A 20 -10.55 8.90 -7.64
N ARG A 21 -9.34 8.84 -8.20
CA ARG A 21 -8.64 9.96 -8.86
C ARG A 21 -8.32 11.16 -7.96
N SER A 22 -8.41 11.00 -6.63
CA SER A 22 -7.98 12.02 -5.68
C SER A 22 -6.45 12.00 -5.48
N GLY A 23 -5.88 13.16 -5.14
CA GLY A 23 -4.52 13.25 -4.63
C GLY A 23 -4.32 12.49 -3.31
N THR A 24 -3.07 12.17 -3.00
CA THR A 24 -2.67 11.45 -1.77
C THR A 24 -1.72 12.24 -0.89
N ARG A 25 -1.32 13.43 -1.35
CA ARG A 25 -0.59 14.40 -0.52
C ARG A 25 -1.50 14.98 0.55
N ILE A 26 -1.08 14.85 1.80
CA ILE A 26 -1.69 15.50 2.96
C ILE A 26 -0.92 16.80 3.23
N PRO A 27 -1.60 17.98 3.24
CA PRO A 27 -0.94 19.26 3.49
C PRO A 27 -0.16 19.27 4.81
N GLY A 28 1.14 19.52 4.75
CA GLY A 28 2.03 19.52 5.93
C GLY A 28 2.54 18.15 6.38
N TYR A 29 2.03 17.04 5.83
CA TYR A 29 2.38 15.67 6.25
C TYR A 29 2.91 14.79 5.10
N GLY A 30 2.98 15.31 3.88
CA GLY A 30 3.59 14.64 2.73
C GLY A 30 2.67 13.62 2.05
N LEU A 31 3.26 12.71 1.27
CA LEU A 31 2.53 11.69 0.51
C LEU A 31 2.14 10.52 1.41
N GLN A 32 0.85 10.17 1.44
CA GLN A 32 0.33 9.03 2.20
C GLN A 32 -0.57 8.17 1.30
N TYR A 33 -0.05 7.03 0.86
CA TYR A 33 -0.75 6.12 -0.04
C TYR A 33 -0.30 4.68 0.15
N GLY A 34 -1.20 3.74 -0.18
CA GLY A 34 -0.89 2.33 -0.28
C GLY A 34 -0.52 1.93 -1.71
N LYS A 35 0.19 0.81 -1.86
CA LYS A 35 0.48 0.17 -3.14
C LYS A 35 -0.01 -1.26 -3.14
N LEU A 36 -0.78 -1.62 -4.16
CA LEU A 36 -1.03 -3.02 -4.51
C LEU A 36 -0.14 -3.35 -5.70
N GLU A 37 0.80 -4.26 -5.52
CA GLU A 37 1.81 -4.57 -6.51
C GLU A 37 2.03 -6.09 -6.60
N ALA A 38 2.16 -6.59 -7.83
CA ALA A 38 2.46 -7.98 -8.09
C ALA A 38 3.39 -8.09 -9.31
N GLN A 39 4.44 -8.89 -9.18
CA GLN A 39 5.35 -9.24 -10.27
C GLN A 39 5.29 -10.75 -10.46
N TRP A 40 4.87 -11.17 -11.64
CA TRP A 40 4.70 -12.58 -11.96
C TRP A 40 5.84 -13.07 -12.84
N GLY A 41 6.47 -14.16 -12.40
CA GLY A 41 7.56 -14.81 -13.14
C GLY A 41 7.08 -15.99 -13.98
N TYR A 42 8.08 -16.68 -14.53
CA TYR A 42 7.90 -17.83 -15.40
C TYR A 42 7.03 -18.92 -14.77
N GLY A 43 6.08 -19.45 -15.55
CA GLY A 43 5.17 -20.53 -15.13
C GLY A 43 3.86 -20.06 -14.47
N SER A 44 3.68 -18.76 -14.24
CA SER A 44 2.39 -18.20 -13.84
C SER A 44 1.47 -17.96 -15.05
N GLN A 45 0.15 -17.92 -14.84
CA GLN A 45 -0.80 -17.55 -15.91
C GLN A 45 -0.56 -16.12 -16.43
N HIS A 46 0.01 -15.27 -15.59
CA HIS A 46 0.32 -13.87 -15.88
C HIS A 46 1.83 -13.66 -16.09
N ASP A 47 2.53 -14.65 -16.64
CA ASP A 47 3.98 -14.61 -16.83
C ASP A 47 4.46 -13.30 -17.50
N GLY A 48 5.53 -12.74 -16.93
CA GLY A 48 6.15 -11.49 -17.32
C GLY A 48 5.35 -10.23 -16.99
N LYS A 49 4.15 -10.34 -16.37
CA LYS A 49 3.32 -9.19 -16.06
C LYS A 49 3.65 -8.61 -14.70
N HIS A 50 3.75 -7.29 -14.67
CA HIS A 50 3.91 -6.47 -13.47
C HIS A 50 2.70 -5.54 -13.35
N TYR A 51 2.01 -5.61 -12.22
CA TYR A 51 0.89 -4.75 -11.89
C TYR A 51 1.30 -3.83 -10.74
N ARG A 52 0.88 -2.56 -10.81
CA ARG A 52 0.98 -1.60 -9.71
C ARG A 52 -0.27 -0.72 -9.70
N VAL A 53 -0.85 -0.55 -8.53
CA VAL A 53 -2.00 0.34 -8.28
C VAL A 53 -1.68 1.19 -7.05
N HIS A 54 -1.82 2.50 -7.18
CA HIS A 54 -1.70 3.47 -6.10
C HIS A 54 -3.08 3.77 -5.52
N LEU A 55 -3.17 3.71 -4.20
CA LEU A 55 -4.43 3.82 -3.48
C LEU A 55 -4.32 4.88 -2.40
N CYS A 56 -5.25 5.84 -2.38
CA CYS A 56 -5.45 6.65 -1.18
C CYS A 56 -5.93 5.77 -0.03
N GLU A 57 -5.75 6.26 1.21
CA GLU A 57 -6.07 5.50 2.42
C GLU A 57 -7.50 4.89 2.42
N PRO A 58 -8.59 5.61 2.07
CA PRO A 58 -9.92 5.01 2.00
C PRO A 58 -10.03 3.87 0.98
N CYS A 59 -9.43 4.03 -0.21
CA CYS A 59 -9.46 3.01 -1.24
C CYS A 59 -8.62 1.79 -0.85
N PHE A 60 -7.49 2.00 -0.18
CA PHE A 60 -6.66 0.93 0.36
C PHE A 60 -7.45 0.06 1.35
N PHE A 61 -8.09 0.68 2.35
CA PHE A 61 -8.89 -0.05 3.34
C PHE A 61 -10.12 -0.73 2.75
N ARG A 62 -10.69 -0.20 1.65
CA ARG A 62 -11.75 -0.90 0.92
C ARG A 62 -11.24 -2.21 0.29
N VAL A 63 -10.07 -2.19 -0.33
CA VAL A 63 -9.44 -3.41 -0.88
C VAL A 63 -9.11 -4.39 0.25
N LEU A 64 -8.48 -3.90 1.32
CA LEU A 64 -8.13 -4.73 2.49
C LEU A 64 -9.36 -5.39 3.12
N SER A 65 -10.49 -4.66 3.20
CA SER A 65 -11.75 -5.21 3.71
C SER A 65 -12.30 -6.34 2.83
N GLY A 66 -12.13 -6.24 1.51
CA GLY A 66 -12.47 -7.32 0.57
C GLY A 66 -11.65 -8.58 0.86
N LEU A 67 -10.33 -8.43 0.96
CA LEU A 67 -9.41 -9.54 1.26
C LEU A 67 -9.71 -10.18 2.63
N ARG A 68 -10.01 -9.38 3.66
CA ARG A 68 -10.42 -9.89 4.98
C ARG A 68 -11.67 -10.76 4.89
N ARG A 69 -12.66 -10.33 4.11
CA ARG A 69 -13.88 -11.10 3.88
C ARG A 69 -13.58 -12.40 3.14
N GLU A 70 -12.74 -12.37 2.12
CA GLU A 70 -12.34 -13.59 1.39
C GLU A 70 -11.63 -14.59 2.31
N CYS A 71 -10.68 -14.14 3.14
CA CYS A 71 -10.04 -14.99 4.14
C CYS A 71 -11.04 -15.57 5.14
N MET A 72 -11.97 -14.75 5.64
CA MET A 72 -13.01 -15.20 6.57
C MET A 72 -13.90 -16.29 5.94
N VAL A 73 -14.30 -16.12 4.68
CA VAL A 73 -15.13 -17.10 3.97
C VAL A 73 -14.35 -18.40 3.70
N ASN A 74 -13.08 -18.29 3.29
CA ASN A 74 -12.25 -19.47 3.00
C ASN A 74 -11.89 -20.26 4.26
N GLY A 75 -11.69 -19.59 5.39
CA GLY A 75 -11.41 -20.20 6.69
C GLY A 75 -12.66 -20.51 7.53
N MET A 76 -13.88 -20.32 7.01
CA MET A 76 -15.12 -20.43 7.79
C MET A 76 -15.38 -21.83 8.35
N PHE A 77 -14.73 -22.86 7.79
CA PHE A 77 -14.82 -24.26 8.20
C PHE A 77 -13.51 -24.79 8.80
N ASP A 78 -12.56 -23.90 9.10
CA ASP A 78 -11.26 -24.27 9.65
C ASP A 78 -11.23 -23.99 11.16
N ASP A 79 -11.55 -25.01 11.96
CA ASP A 79 -11.66 -24.91 13.42
C ASP A 79 -10.30 -24.71 14.12
N GLU A 80 -9.17 -24.90 13.42
CA GLU A 80 -7.82 -24.80 14.00
C GLU A 80 -7.26 -23.38 14.03
N GLN A 81 -7.78 -22.45 13.20
CA GLN A 81 -7.32 -21.06 13.16
C GLN A 81 -8.49 -20.05 13.04
N PRO A 82 -9.03 -19.57 14.17
CA PRO A 82 -10.01 -18.47 14.12
C PRO A 82 -9.37 -17.23 13.49
N PHE A 83 -9.95 -16.77 12.38
CA PHE A 83 -9.47 -15.58 11.66
C PHE A 83 -9.56 -14.32 12.54
N SER A 84 -8.41 -13.78 12.96
CA SER A 84 -8.32 -12.47 13.60
C SER A 84 -8.28 -11.36 12.54
N SER A 85 -9.39 -10.64 12.38
CA SER A 85 -9.55 -9.65 11.32
C SER A 85 -8.79 -8.34 11.54
N GLU A 86 -8.44 -8.00 12.78
CA GLU A 86 -8.00 -6.64 13.15
C GLU A 86 -6.61 -6.31 12.59
N ASP A 87 -5.71 -7.29 12.61
CA ASP A 87 -4.31 -7.12 12.18
C ASP A 87 -4.01 -7.71 10.79
N PHE A 88 -5.03 -8.17 10.05
CA PHE A 88 -4.82 -8.70 8.71
C PHE A 88 -4.15 -7.65 7.80
N GLY A 89 -2.98 -8.00 7.27
CA GLY A 89 -2.15 -7.16 6.42
C GLY A 89 -1.32 -6.09 7.17
N LEU A 90 -1.38 -6.04 8.49
CA LEU A 90 -0.65 -5.07 9.29
C LEU A 90 0.74 -5.60 9.66
N VAL A 91 1.79 -4.87 9.28
CA VAL A 91 3.19 -5.29 9.50
C VAL A 91 3.74 -4.78 10.84
N SER A 92 3.38 -3.57 11.26
CA SER A 92 3.83 -2.97 12.53
C SER A 92 2.91 -1.84 12.97
N LYS A 93 2.67 -1.71 14.28
CA LYS A 93 2.07 -0.51 14.89
C LYS A 93 3.20 0.33 15.49
N GLY A 94 3.48 1.48 14.88
CA GLY A 94 4.43 2.44 15.43
C GLY A 94 3.72 3.42 16.36
N ASN A 95 4.38 3.80 17.45
CA ASN A 95 3.95 4.92 18.30
C ASN A 95 4.55 6.20 17.71
N TYR A 96 3.77 6.96 16.94
CA TYR A 96 4.22 8.18 16.25
C TYR A 96 4.68 9.30 17.21
N TRP A 97 4.58 9.08 18.51
CA TRP A 97 4.83 10.03 19.59
C TRP A 97 6.07 9.71 20.46
N GLU A 98 6.78 8.60 20.22
CA GLU A 98 7.88 8.16 21.12
C GLU A 98 9.28 8.68 20.73
N LYS A 99 9.37 9.68 19.85
CA LYS A 99 10.62 10.41 19.61
C LYS A 99 10.35 11.91 19.58
N SER A 100 10.22 12.51 20.76
CA SER A 100 10.58 13.92 21.02
C SER A 100 11.94 13.97 21.69
#